data_AF-M0C4N7-F1
#
_entry.id   AF-M0C4N7-F1
#
_cell.length_a   1.000
_cell.length_b   1.000
_cell.length_c   1.000
_cell.angle_alpha   90.00
_cell.angle_beta   90.00
_cell.angle_gamma   90.00
#
_symmetry.space_group_name_H-M   'P 1'
#
loop_
_entity.id
_entity.type
_entity.pdbx_description
1 polymer ?
#
loop_
_entity_poly.entity_id
_entity_poly.type
_entity_poly.pdbx_seq_one_letter_code
_entity_poly.pdbx_strand_id
1 'polypeptide(L)'
;MSDDDATPSDADEPPAMDSTGPVEPTASSESLMLTYAAPFLGVLLIAVGLPLSIVGGYVVVQDGLGLCGEPTIAATPADEYDESLATIDEIPAEQLSAAERKALEEAIDSPLQEGVVSGELENRAALLEGVVVEYEGTRYYVQITSQNSCLEVQPLLFPIGAVAIFMGIGGVLTPPIYRKLAGFEERMRR
;
A
#
# COMPACT_ATOMS: atom_id res chain seq x y z
N MET A 1 -7.81 -98.20 0.64
CA MET A 1 -8.59 -97.00 0.30
C MET A 1 -7.62 -95.84 0.45
N SER A 2 -7.19 -95.32 -0.69
CA SER A 2 -6.43 -94.08 -0.88
C SER A 2 -7.32 -92.88 -0.48
N ASP A 3 -6.76 -91.78 0.04
CA ASP A 3 -6.51 -90.48 -0.63
C ASP A 3 -6.76 -89.43 0.51
N ASP A 4 -6.21 -88.21 0.60
CA ASP A 4 -5.31 -87.42 -0.22
C ASP A 4 -4.80 -86.25 0.64
N ASP A 5 -3.64 -85.73 0.26
CA ASP A 5 -2.98 -84.50 0.70
C ASP A 5 -3.41 -83.36 -0.26
N ALA A 6 -3.79 -82.16 0.23
CA ALA A 6 -3.66 -80.87 -0.51
C ALA A 6 -4.34 -79.66 0.18
N THR A 7 -3.49 -78.70 0.59
CA THR A 7 -3.49 -77.24 0.38
C THR A 7 -4.80 -76.47 0.04
N PRO A 8 -5.06 -75.30 0.67
CA PRO A 8 -6.21 -74.45 0.35
C PRO A 8 -5.92 -73.54 -0.87
N SER A 9 -6.90 -73.44 -1.76
CA SER A 9 -6.97 -72.43 -2.83
C SER A 9 -8.42 -71.98 -2.94
N ASP A 10 -8.70 -70.74 -2.59
CA ASP A 10 -9.79 -69.90 -3.11
C ASP A 10 -9.44 -68.46 -2.67
N ALA A 11 -8.84 -67.64 -3.54
CA ALA A 11 -9.52 -66.78 -4.51
C ALA A 11 -10.29 -65.64 -3.83
N ASP A 12 -9.57 -64.58 -3.45
CA ASP A 12 -10.16 -63.25 -3.22
C ASP A 12 -9.42 -62.23 -4.10
N GLU A 13 -10.06 -61.90 -5.20
CA GLU A 13 -9.70 -60.90 -6.20
C GLU A 13 -9.88 -59.49 -5.60
N PRO A 14 -8.93 -58.55 -5.75
CA PRO A 14 -9.14 -57.17 -5.31
C PRO A 14 -10.10 -56.49 -6.30
N PRO A 15 -11.23 -55.89 -5.87
CA PRO A 15 -12.09 -55.21 -6.82
C PRO A 15 -11.39 -53.94 -7.33
N ALA A 16 -11.50 -53.79 -8.65
CA ALA A 16 -10.99 -52.71 -9.45
C ALA A 16 -11.37 -51.32 -8.91
N MET A 17 -10.46 -50.38 -9.10
CA MET A 17 -10.74 -48.95 -9.01
C MET A 17 -11.86 -48.59 -9.99
N ASP A 18 -12.99 -48.12 -9.47
CA ASP A 18 -13.96 -47.36 -10.26
C ASP A 18 -13.79 -45.87 -9.91
N SER A 19 -12.99 -45.18 -10.72
CA SER A 19 -12.67 -43.76 -10.56
C SER A 19 -13.68 -42.88 -11.32
N THR A 20 -14.98 -42.92 -10.99
CA THR A 20 -15.95 -41.94 -11.56
C THR A 20 -17.12 -41.56 -10.64
N GLY A 21 -16.97 -41.67 -9.31
CA GLY A 21 -17.94 -41.12 -8.34
C GLY A 21 -17.65 -39.66 -7.96
N PRO A 22 -18.66 -38.86 -7.55
CA PRO A 22 -18.43 -37.51 -7.03
C PRO A 22 -17.42 -37.57 -5.88
N VAL A 23 -16.41 -36.70 -5.89
CA VAL A 23 -15.42 -36.63 -4.81
C VAL A 23 -16.16 -36.16 -3.55
N GLU A 24 -16.70 -37.09 -2.76
CA GLU A 24 -17.22 -36.79 -1.44
C GLU A 24 -16.04 -36.28 -0.61
N PRO A 25 -16.08 -35.03 -0.11
CA PRO A 25 -15.00 -34.51 0.71
C PRO A 25 -14.93 -35.36 1.97
N THR A 26 -13.88 -36.18 2.09
CA THR A 26 -13.64 -36.93 3.32
C THR A 26 -13.60 -35.95 4.49
N ALA A 27 -14.25 -36.26 5.61
CA ALA A 27 -14.32 -35.40 6.80
C ALA A 27 -12.95 -34.88 7.28
N SER A 28 -11.85 -35.58 6.90
CA SER A 28 -10.46 -35.16 7.10
C SER A 28 -10.08 -33.91 6.29
N SER A 29 -10.47 -33.82 5.02
CA SER A 29 -10.17 -32.65 4.16
C SER A 29 -10.93 -31.41 4.61
N GLU A 30 -12.19 -31.59 5.01
CA GLU A 30 -13.02 -30.49 5.56
C GLU A 30 -12.47 -30.00 6.90
N SER A 31 -12.01 -30.94 7.75
CA SER A 31 -11.33 -30.62 9.02
C SER A 31 -10.01 -29.87 8.83
N LEU A 32 -9.18 -30.27 7.85
CA LEU A 32 -7.94 -29.57 7.52
C LEU A 32 -8.19 -28.17 6.95
N MET A 33 -9.19 -28.04 6.07
CA MET A 33 -9.56 -26.77 5.44
C MET A 33 -10.09 -25.77 6.48
N LEU A 34 -10.96 -26.22 7.40
CA LEU A 34 -11.49 -25.39 8.47
C LEU A 34 -10.45 -25.09 9.56
N THR A 35 -9.54 -26.01 9.86
CA THR A 35 -8.58 -25.82 10.96
C THR A 35 -7.36 -25.00 10.56
N TYR A 36 -6.91 -25.11 9.31
CA TYR A 36 -5.65 -24.52 8.88
C TYR A 36 -5.80 -23.57 7.69
N ALA A 37 -6.53 -23.96 6.64
CA ALA A 37 -6.59 -23.16 5.42
C ALA A 37 -7.40 -21.86 5.59
N ALA A 38 -8.57 -21.93 6.21
CA ALA A 38 -9.43 -20.78 6.49
C ALA A 38 -8.76 -19.69 7.37
N PRO A 39 -8.17 -20.03 8.54
CA PRO A 39 -7.49 -19.03 9.35
C PRO A 39 -6.21 -18.52 8.70
N PHE A 40 -5.45 -19.37 7.99
CA PHE A 40 -4.26 -18.94 7.26
C PHE A 40 -4.58 -17.91 6.17
N LEU A 41 -5.58 -18.21 5.33
CA LEU A 41 -6.06 -17.27 4.31
C LEU A 41 -6.61 -15.99 4.97
N GLY A 42 -7.28 -16.13 6.11
CA GLY A 42 -7.79 -14.98 6.85
C GLY A 42 -6.70 -14.04 7.34
N VAL A 43 -5.60 -14.58 7.90
CA VAL A 43 -4.44 -13.79 8.31
C VAL A 43 -3.76 -13.12 7.11
N LEU A 44 -3.61 -13.82 5.98
CA LEU A 44 -3.04 -13.23 4.75
C LEU A 44 -3.89 -12.06 4.24
N LEU A 45 -5.21 -12.20 4.23
CA LEU A 45 -6.13 -11.14 3.80
C LEU A 45 -6.05 -9.91 4.72
N ILE A 46 -5.93 -10.11 6.04
CA ILE A 46 -5.70 -9.01 6.98
C ILE A 46 -4.35 -8.35 6.72
N ALA A 47 -3.29 -9.15 6.54
CA ALA A 47 -1.93 -8.66 6.35
C ALA A 47 -1.78 -7.80 5.08
N VAL A 48 -2.46 -8.17 3.99
CA VAL A 48 -2.48 -7.40 2.74
C VAL A 48 -3.48 -6.24 2.81
N GLY A 49 -4.61 -6.42 3.50
CA GLY A 49 -5.64 -5.38 3.62
C GLY A 49 -5.21 -4.17 4.44
N LEU A 50 -4.43 -4.37 5.51
CA LEU A 50 -3.91 -3.28 6.35
C LEU A 50 -3.11 -2.21 5.58
N PRO A 51 -2.03 -2.55 4.84
CA PRO A 51 -1.28 -1.56 4.09
C PRO A 51 -2.13 -0.90 3.00
N LEU A 52 -3.01 -1.65 2.32
CA LEU A 52 -3.93 -1.08 1.32
C LEU A 52 -4.90 -0.06 1.93
N SER A 53 -5.44 -0.37 3.10
CA SER A 53 -6.32 0.54 3.84
C SER A 53 -5.59 1.77 4.36
N ILE A 54 -4.37 1.62 4.89
CA ILE A 54 -3.58 2.76 5.38
C ILE A 54 -3.26 3.70 4.22
N VAL A 55 -2.70 3.17 3.14
CA VAL A 55 -2.28 3.94 1.96
C VAL A 55 -3.49 4.58 1.27
N GLY A 56 -4.57 3.82 1.06
CA GLY A 56 -5.80 4.35 0.45
C GLY A 56 -6.51 5.38 1.34
N GLY A 57 -6.52 5.18 2.66
CA GLY A 57 -7.11 6.12 3.61
C GLY A 57 -6.34 7.45 3.65
N TYR A 58 -5.00 7.38 3.53
CA TYR A 58 -4.16 8.57 3.50
C TYR A 58 -4.46 9.44 2.27
N VAL A 59 -4.80 8.87 1.11
CA VAL A 59 -5.23 9.65 -0.08
C VAL A 59 -6.52 10.42 0.17
N VAL A 60 -7.54 9.76 0.73
CA VAL A 60 -8.85 10.39 0.98
C VAL A 60 -8.73 11.55 1.99
N VAL A 61 -7.83 11.42 2.97
CA VAL A 61 -7.63 12.44 4.01
C VAL A 61 -6.72 13.58 3.53
N GLN A 62 -5.73 13.30 2.66
CA GLN A 62 -4.83 14.33 2.11
C GLN A 62 -5.58 15.38 1.29
N ASP A 63 -6.53 14.98 0.44
CA ASP A 63 -7.36 15.91 -0.35
C ASP A 63 -8.17 16.87 0.55
N GLY A 64 -8.61 16.40 1.72
CA GLY A 64 -9.43 17.19 2.65
C GLY A 64 -8.65 18.15 3.56
N LEU A 65 -7.34 17.95 3.71
CA LEU A 65 -6.49 18.73 4.62
C LEU A 65 -5.59 19.75 3.90
N GLY A 66 -5.66 19.84 2.56
CA GLY A 66 -4.82 20.78 1.79
C GLY A 66 -3.32 20.47 1.86
N LEU A 67 -2.96 19.25 2.27
CA LEU A 67 -1.57 18.75 2.30
C LEU A 67 -1.06 18.35 0.90
N CYS A 68 -1.99 18.29 -0.04
CA CYS A 68 -1.79 18.14 -1.46
C CYS A 68 -1.87 19.54 -2.08
N GLY A 69 -0.71 20.11 -2.41
CA GLY A 69 -0.58 21.51 -2.80
C GLY A 69 0.39 21.69 -3.95
N GLU A 70 0.36 22.88 -4.53
CA GLU A 70 1.37 23.34 -5.47
C GLU A 70 2.75 23.35 -4.77
N PRO A 71 3.84 23.04 -5.49
CA PRO A 71 5.18 23.01 -4.90
C PRO A 71 5.55 24.41 -4.39
N THR A 72 6.14 24.45 -3.20
CA THR A 72 6.58 25.70 -2.57
C THR A 72 8.08 25.85 -2.75
N ILE A 73 8.51 27.04 -3.20
CA ILE A 73 9.92 27.42 -3.23
C ILE A 73 10.20 28.36 -2.07
N ALA A 74 11.39 28.23 -1.49
CA ALA A 74 11.94 29.25 -0.61
C ALA A 74 13.01 30.05 -1.34
N ALA A 75 13.05 31.34 -1.08
CA ALA A 75 14.03 32.27 -1.63
C ALA A 75 14.72 33.00 -0.48
N THR A 76 15.91 32.54 -0.13
CA THR A 76 16.71 33.16 0.92
C THR A 76 17.81 34.00 0.29
N PRO A 77 18.06 35.24 0.76
CA PRO A 77 19.16 36.06 0.27
C PRO A 77 20.49 35.29 0.32
N ALA A 78 21.25 35.33 -0.77
CA ALA A 78 22.47 34.56 -0.92
C ALA A 78 23.60 35.06 0.01
N ASP A 79 23.49 36.26 0.59
CA ASP A 79 24.42 36.79 1.58
C ASP A 79 24.26 36.15 2.97
N GLU A 80 23.12 35.49 3.24
CA GLU A 80 22.95 34.70 4.47
C GLU A 80 23.75 33.39 4.45
N TYR A 81 24.12 32.91 3.26
CA TYR A 81 24.97 31.74 3.07
C TYR A 81 26.31 32.22 2.50
N ASP A 82 27.37 32.20 3.31
CA ASP A 82 28.75 32.59 2.94
C ASP A 82 29.30 31.79 1.70
N GLU A 83 30.61 31.52 1.62
CA GLU A 83 31.30 30.81 0.54
C GLU A 83 30.69 29.44 0.12
N SER A 84 29.71 28.91 0.87
CA SER A 84 28.97 27.67 0.59
C SER A 84 28.21 27.66 -0.74
N LEU A 85 27.84 28.82 -1.30
CA LEU A 85 27.08 28.90 -2.55
C LEU A 85 27.96 28.88 -3.82
N ALA A 86 29.29 28.96 -3.69
CA ALA A 86 30.20 29.07 -4.84
C ALA A 86 30.24 27.83 -5.75
N THR A 87 29.71 26.69 -5.27
CA THR A 87 29.66 25.42 -6.02
C THR A 87 28.25 25.11 -6.52
N ILE A 88 27.27 25.97 -6.24
CA ILE A 88 25.88 25.79 -6.62
C ILE A 88 25.64 26.41 -7.99
N ASP A 89 24.83 25.74 -8.81
CA ASP A 89 24.50 26.21 -10.14
C ASP A 89 23.73 27.54 -10.10
N GLU A 90 24.06 28.43 -11.03
CA GLU A 90 23.42 29.74 -11.18
C GLU A 90 22.47 29.72 -12.38
N ILE A 91 21.22 30.12 -12.15
CA ILE A 91 20.21 30.26 -13.20
C ILE A 91 19.74 31.71 -13.21
N PRO A 92 19.80 32.41 -14.35
CA PRO A 92 19.31 33.78 -14.44
C PRO A 92 17.78 33.80 -14.41
N ALA A 93 17.19 34.83 -13.79
CA ALA A 93 15.74 34.92 -13.59
C ALA A 93 14.91 34.86 -14.90
N GLU A 94 15.52 35.19 -16.04
CA GLU A 94 14.89 35.11 -17.36
C GLU A 94 14.67 33.67 -17.82
N GLN A 95 15.46 32.72 -17.33
CA GLN A 95 15.31 31.29 -17.60
C GLN A 95 14.28 30.61 -16.69
N LEU A 96 13.79 31.31 -15.66
CA LEU A 96 12.64 30.85 -14.88
C LEU A 96 11.36 30.95 -15.70
N SER A 97 10.50 29.94 -15.55
CA SER A 97 9.15 29.97 -16.10
C SER A 97 8.35 31.15 -15.50
N ALA A 98 7.27 31.55 -16.15
CA ALA A 98 6.41 32.62 -15.63
C ALA A 98 5.84 32.28 -14.23
N ALA A 99 5.56 31.00 -13.97
CA ALA A 99 5.08 30.53 -12.68
C ALA A 99 6.19 30.55 -11.61
N GLU A 100 7.39 30.08 -11.96
CA GLU A 100 8.56 30.09 -11.08
C GLU A 100 8.97 31.51 -10.68
N ARG A 101 8.97 32.45 -11.64
CA ARG A 101 9.33 33.85 -11.38
C ARG A 101 8.33 34.53 -10.45
N LYS A 102 7.03 34.31 -10.67
CA LYS A 102 5.99 34.82 -9.78
C LYS A 102 6.13 34.25 -8.37
N ALA A 103 6.42 32.96 -8.25
CA ALA A 103 6.65 32.33 -6.95
C ALA A 103 7.91 32.87 -6.27
N LEU A 104 8.95 33.23 -7.03
CA LEU A 104 10.17 33.84 -6.50
C LEU A 104 9.88 35.24 -5.95
N GLU A 105 9.13 36.05 -6.69
CA GLU A 105 8.66 37.36 -6.23
C GLU A 105 7.82 37.24 -4.95
N GLU A 106 6.88 36.30 -4.91
CA GLU A 106 6.08 36.02 -3.72
C GLU A 106 6.94 35.57 -2.54
N ALA A 107 7.94 34.72 -2.78
CA ALA A 107 8.86 34.26 -1.75
C ALA A 107 9.70 35.42 -1.17
N ILE A 108 10.19 36.33 -2.01
CA ILE A 108 10.95 37.51 -1.57
C ILE A 108 10.09 38.45 -0.72
N ASP A 109 8.83 38.66 -1.11
CA ASP A 109 7.89 39.53 -0.40
C ASP A 109 7.29 38.88 0.87
N SER A 110 7.43 37.56 1.02
CA SER A 110 6.87 36.78 2.11
C SER A 110 7.74 36.85 3.37
N PRO A 111 7.16 37.10 4.57
CA PRO A 111 7.90 37.00 5.83
C PRO A 111 8.49 35.62 6.10
N LEU A 112 7.93 34.58 5.49
CA LEU A 112 8.41 33.20 5.59
C LEU A 112 9.46 32.86 4.54
N GLN A 113 9.78 33.79 3.64
CA GLN A 113 10.66 33.58 2.49
C GLN A 113 10.16 32.47 1.55
N GLU A 114 8.85 32.22 1.52
CA GLU A 114 8.23 31.10 0.78
C GLU A 114 7.16 31.61 -0.20
N GLY A 115 7.13 31.00 -1.39
CA GLY A 115 6.18 31.31 -2.46
C GLY A 115 5.70 30.04 -3.17
N VAL A 116 4.45 30.04 -3.59
CA VAL A 116 3.79 28.86 -4.17
C VAL A 116 3.89 28.91 -5.69
N VAL A 117 4.37 27.83 -6.31
CA VAL A 117 4.45 27.74 -7.77
C VAL A 117 3.12 27.27 -8.35
N SER A 118 2.27 28.23 -8.72
CA SER A 118 1.02 27.95 -9.42
C SER A 118 1.23 27.89 -10.93
N GLY A 119 1.68 26.74 -11.44
CA GLY A 119 1.85 26.50 -12.88
C GLY A 119 2.90 25.45 -13.21
N GLU A 120 3.42 25.51 -14.44
CA GLU A 120 4.41 24.56 -14.94
C GLU A 120 5.82 24.88 -14.41
N LEU A 121 6.48 23.85 -13.92
CA LEU A 121 7.79 23.92 -13.25
C LEU A 121 8.86 23.37 -14.21
N GLU A 122 9.40 24.23 -15.07
CA GLU A 122 10.35 23.86 -16.11
C GLU A 122 11.73 23.52 -15.55
N ASN A 123 12.16 24.22 -14.50
CA ASN A 123 13.48 24.07 -13.87
C ASN A 123 13.42 23.16 -12.64
N ARG A 124 12.46 22.22 -12.59
CA ARG A 124 12.21 21.36 -11.43
C ARG A 124 13.46 20.69 -10.88
N ALA A 125 14.28 20.09 -11.75
CA ALA A 125 15.47 19.36 -11.31
C ALA A 125 16.48 20.29 -10.62
N ALA A 126 16.72 21.46 -11.19
CA ALA A 126 17.66 22.43 -10.64
C ALA A 126 17.13 23.04 -9.32
N LEU A 127 15.85 23.42 -9.28
CA LEU A 127 15.22 23.94 -8.06
C LEU A 127 15.12 22.89 -6.92
N LEU A 128 15.16 21.58 -7.24
CA LEU A 128 15.23 20.51 -6.23
C LEU A 128 16.62 20.39 -5.60
N GLU A 129 17.67 20.60 -6.40
CA GLU A 129 19.05 20.57 -5.92
C GLU A 129 19.45 21.89 -5.23
N GLY A 130 18.71 22.95 -5.52
CA GLY A 130 18.98 24.31 -5.06
C GLY A 130 19.82 25.06 -6.08
N VAL A 131 19.41 26.28 -6.41
CA VAL A 131 20.11 27.14 -7.38
C VAL A 131 20.21 28.55 -6.85
N VAL A 132 21.19 29.29 -7.34
CA VAL A 132 21.27 30.73 -7.10
C VAL A 132 20.66 31.46 -8.28
N VAL A 133 19.66 32.30 -7.99
CA VAL A 133 18.97 33.15 -8.96
C VAL A 133 19.28 34.60 -8.66
N GLU A 134 19.72 35.34 -9.67
CA GLU A 134 19.86 36.80 -9.57
C GLU A 134 18.55 37.47 -10.01
N TYR A 135 17.95 38.25 -9.12
CA TYR A 135 16.73 39.01 -9.35
C TYR A 135 16.91 40.45 -8.86
N GLU A 136 16.67 41.43 -9.74
CA GLU A 136 16.85 42.87 -9.47
C GLU A 136 18.21 43.25 -8.85
N GLY A 137 19.29 42.55 -9.26
CA GLY A 137 20.65 42.79 -8.78
C GLY A 137 20.95 42.24 -7.39
N THR A 138 20.03 41.46 -6.81
CA THR A 138 20.24 40.69 -5.58
C THR A 138 20.25 39.20 -5.90
N ARG A 139 21.17 38.46 -5.28
CA ARG A 139 21.26 37.01 -5.45
C ARG A 139 20.43 36.32 -4.39
N TYR A 140 19.62 35.36 -4.79
CA TYR A 140 18.80 34.54 -3.90
C TYR A 140 19.15 33.08 -4.10
N TYR A 141 19.36 32.35 -3.01
CA TYR A 141 19.38 30.90 -3.02
C TYR A 141 17.93 30.40 -3.01
N VAL A 142 17.56 29.68 -4.07
CA VAL A 142 16.20 29.22 -4.33
C VAL A 142 16.18 27.69 -4.32
N GLN A 143 15.30 27.12 -3.51
CA GLN A 143 15.10 25.67 -3.46
C GLN A 143 13.63 25.31 -3.22
N ILE A 144 13.21 24.14 -3.69
CA ILE A 144 11.89 23.59 -3.37
C ILE A 144 11.93 23.05 -1.93
N THR A 145 11.21 23.69 -1.02
CA THR A 145 11.16 23.29 0.40
C THR A 145 10.09 22.25 0.69
N SER A 146 8.99 22.27 -0.07
CA SER A 146 7.97 21.24 -0.01
C SER A 146 7.61 20.72 -1.39
N GLN A 147 7.95 19.46 -1.61
CA GLN A 147 7.27 18.65 -2.59
C GLN A 147 5.99 18.14 -1.92
N ASN A 148 4.90 18.90 -2.01
CA ASN A 148 3.57 18.37 -1.72
C ASN A 148 3.17 17.39 -2.84
N SER A 149 4.01 16.38 -3.12
CA SER A 149 3.73 15.32 -4.09
C SER A 149 2.70 14.41 -3.46
N CYS A 150 1.46 14.52 -3.91
CA CYS A 150 0.40 13.62 -3.50
C CYS A 150 0.79 12.18 -3.79
N LEU A 151 0.47 11.29 -2.85
CA LEU A 151 0.49 9.85 -3.13
C LEU A 151 -0.53 9.56 -4.24
N GLU A 152 -0.02 9.29 -5.45
CA GLU A 152 -0.82 8.98 -6.63
C GLU A 152 -1.24 7.50 -6.60
N VAL A 153 -2.10 7.14 -5.65
CA VAL A 153 -2.64 5.80 -5.50
C VAL A 153 -4.16 5.83 -5.55
N GLN A 154 -4.77 4.78 -6.11
CA GLN A 154 -6.20 4.76 -6.36
C GLN A 154 -6.98 4.83 -5.03
N PRO A 155 -7.94 5.75 -4.86
CA PRO A 155 -8.76 5.85 -3.64
C PRO A 155 -9.52 4.55 -3.33
N LEU A 156 -9.75 3.70 -4.34
CA LEU A 156 -10.38 2.39 -4.22
C LEU A 156 -9.56 1.39 -3.40
N LEU A 157 -8.27 1.63 -3.16
CA LEU A 157 -7.45 0.76 -2.30
C LEU A 157 -7.95 0.73 -0.86
N PHE A 158 -8.51 1.84 -0.36
CA PHE A 158 -9.10 1.88 0.98
C PHE A 158 -10.25 0.88 1.18
N PRO A 159 -11.34 0.95 0.38
CA PRO A 159 -12.45 0.01 0.53
C PRO A 159 -12.04 -1.43 0.20
N ILE A 160 -11.13 -1.65 -0.75
CA ILE A 160 -10.61 -3.01 -1.05
C ILE A 160 -9.88 -3.57 0.17
N GLY A 161 -8.98 -2.79 0.78
CA GLY A 161 -8.26 -3.20 1.98
C GLY A 161 -9.22 -3.48 3.15
N ALA A 162 -10.25 -2.65 3.33
CA ALA A 162 -11.23 -2.82 4.39
C ALA A 162 -12.04 -4.12 4.21
N VAL A 163 -12.51 -4.39 3.00
CA VAL A 163 -13.23 -5.64 2.67
C VAL A 163 -12.32 -6.85 2.89
N ALA A 164 -11.05 -6.79 2.46
CA ALA A 164 -10.08 -7.85 2.69
C ALA A 164 -9.88 -8.13 4.19
N ILE A 165 -9.76 -7.09 5.02
CA ILE A 165 -9.66 -7.24 6.49
C ILE A 165 -10.91 -7.90 7.06
N PHE A 166 -12.12 -7.43 6.69
CA PHE A 166 -13.36 -8.03 7.19
C PHE A 166 -13.53 -9.49 6.80
N MET A 167 -13.22 -9.81 5.54
CA MET A 167 -13.25 -11.19 5.06
C MET A 167 -12.20 -12.05 5.78
N GLY A 168 -11.03 -11.49 6.06
CA GLY A 168 -9.98 -12.18 6.79
C GLY A 168 -10.32 -12.44 8.26
N ILE A 169 -10.93 -11.46 8.94
CA ILE A 169 -11.48 -11.63 10.29
C ILE A 169 -12.53 -12.75 10.29
N GLY A 170 -13.41 -12.76 9.29
CA GLY A 170 -14.37 -13.84 9.06
C GLY A 170 -13.68 -15.20 9.03
N GLY A 171 -12.70 -15.38 8.15
CA GLY A 171 -11.95 -16.64 8.00
C GLY A 171 -11.23 -17.11 9.27
N VAL A 172 -10.69 -16.18 10.07
CA VAL A 172 -10.05 -16.50 11.37
C VAL A 172 -11.08 -16.91 12.42
N LEU A 173 -12.26 -16.29 12.43
CA LEU A 173 -13.29 -16.52 13.43
C LEU A 173 -14.26 -17.66 13.09
N THR A 174 -14.36 -18.07 11.81
CA THR A 174 -15.25 -19.17 11.39
C THR A 174 -15.00 -20.46 12.20
N PRO A 175 -13.76 -20.95 12.38
CA PRO A 175 -13.52 -22.21 13.08
C PRO A 175 -13.94 -22.22 14.57
N PRO A 176 -13.58 -21.22 15.42
CA PRO A 176 -14.01 -21.23 16.83
C PRO A 176 -15.51 -20.99 16.99
N ILE A 177 -16.15 -20.19 16.12
CA ILE A 177 -17.59 -19.97 16.16
C ILE A 177 -18.32 -21.28 15.82
N TYR A 178 -17.89 -21.98 14.78
CA TYR A 178 -18.48 -23.28 14.41
C TYR A 178 -18.35 -24.30 15.55
N ARG A 179 -17.17 -24.40 16.18
CA ARG A 179 -16.98 -25.26 17.36
C ARG A 179 -17.89 -24.91 18.53
N LYS A 180 -18.12 -23.61 18.78
CA LYS A 180 -19.03 -23.17 19.85
C LYS A 180 -20.49 -23.55 19.55
N LEU A 181 -20.95 -23.37 18.31
CA LEU A 181 -22.33 -23.67 17.92
C LEU A 181 -22.61 -25.18 17.97
N ALA A 182 -21.71 -26.01 17.44
CA ALA A 182 -21.85 -27.47 17.49
C ALA A 182 -21.91 -27.99 18.95
N GLY A 183 -21.07 -27.46 19.83
CA GLY A 183 -21.10 -27.81 21.26
C GLY A 183 -22.29 -27.24 22.05
N PHE A 184 -23.06 -26.32 21.48
CA PHE A 184 -24.32 -25.85 22.07
C PHE A 184 -25.49 -26.79 21.68
N GLU A 185 -25.52 -27.25 20.44
CA GLU A 185 -26.53 -28.20 19.94
C GLU A 185 -26.47 -29.55 20.67
N GLU A 186 -25.27 -30.05 20.95
CA GLU A 186 -25.08 -31.29 21.73
C GLU A 186 -25.56 -31.16 23.19
N ARG A 187 -25.49 -29.96 23.78
CA ARG A 187 -25.97 -29.70 25.14
C ARG A 187 -27.48 -29.50 25.22
N MET A 188 -28.12 -29.04 24.15
CA MET A 188 -29.58 -28.90 24.09
C MET A 188 -30.30 -30.22 23.76
N ARG A 189 -29.60 -31.15 23.11
CA ARG A 189 -30.14 -32.47 22.72
C ARG A 189 -30.08 -33.52 23.84
N ARG A 190 -29.36 -33.25 24.93
CA ARG A 190 -29.19 -34.14 26.09
C ARG A 190 -30.05 -33.69 27.25
#